data_AF-A0A653ZG88-F1
#
_entry.id   AF-A0A653ZG88-F1
#
_cell.length_a   1.000
_cell.length_b   1.000
_cell.length_c   1.000
_cell.angle_alpha   90.00
_cell.angle_beta   90.00
_cell.angle_gamma   90.00
#
_symmetry.space_group_name_H-M   'P 1'
#
loop_
_entity.id
_entity.type
_entity.pdbx_description
1 polymer ?
#
loop_
_entity_poly.entity_id
_entity_poly.type
_entity_poly.pdbx_seq_one_letter_code
_entity_poly.pdbx_strand_id
1 'polypeptide(L)'
;MVNLGKLLGGSLDIKKVQQVVDLVWDNKDDLANSAKLAKEIPDFIRTLASGLSEAGNQARAAGLALIGEDGKSGATTRLGSSATTLGSIADNLTSVAKFVADAADDVEKVPMMGGPAKQLGGAAKTIRETTSGLGGLADDLVGLAEILGNVGAALGKLGDSLDTSASKAQGFVATGG
;
A
#
# COMPACT_ATOMS: atom_id res chain seq x y z
N MET A 1 42.27 49.41 -32.98
CA MET A 1 40.84 49.47 -32.63
C MET A 1 40.06 48.61 -33.60
N VAL A 2 39.54 47.47 -33.16
CA VAL A 2 38.76 46.56 -34.03
C VAL A 2 37.37 47.16 -34.20
N ASN A 3 37.02 47.51 -35.43
CA ASN A 3 35.75 48.14 -35.76
C ASN A 3 34.71 47.04 -36.00
N LEU A 4 33.97 46.68 -34.94
CA LEU A 4 32.99 45.59 -34.93
C LEU A 4 31.90 45.73 -36.01
N GLY A 5 31.60 46.97 -36.44
CA GLY A 5 30.64 47.24 -37.52
C GLY A 5 31.07 46.79 -38.92
N LYS A 6 32.38 46.60 -39.16
CA LYS A 6 32.89 46.05 -40.43
C LYS A 6 33.02 44.52 -40.41
N LEU A 7 32.93 43.88 -39.25
CA LEU A 7 33.11 42.42 -39.09
C LEU A 7 31.78 41.63 -39.20
N LEU A 8 30.63 42.29 -39.11
CA LEU A 8 29.31 41.64 -38.96
C LEU A 8 28.33 41.78 -40.14
N GLY A 9 28.76 42.34 -41.28
CA GLY A 9 27.90 42.47 -42.47
C GLY A 9 26.81 43.54 -42.32
N GLY A 10 26.70 44.45 -43.28
CA GLY A 10 25.94 45.70 -43.21
C GLY A 10 24.40 45.62 -43.19
N SER A 11 23.80 44.67 -42.47
CA SER A 11 22.34 44.55 -42.33
C SER A 11 21.83 44.42 -40.89
N LEU A 12 22.71 44.52 -39.88
CA LEU A 12 22.30 44.57 -38.48
C LEU A 12 21.91 46.00 -38.09
N ASP A 13 20.64 46.19 -37.76
CA ASP A 13 20.11 47.43 -37.22
C ASP A 13 20.67 47.65 -35.80
N ILE A 14 21.69 48.50 -35.71
CA ILE A 14 22.43 48.81 -34.48
C ILE A 14 21.50 49.27 -33.36
N LYS A 15 20.37 49.94 -33.67
CA LYS A 15 19.41 50.38 -32.65
C LYS A 15 18.65 49.21 -32.03
N LYS A 16 18.28 48.20 -32.81
CA LYS A 16 17.64 46.97 -32.30
C LYS A 16 18.62 46.17 -31.46
N VAL A 17 19.90 46.12 -31.85
CA VAL A 17 20.95 45.47 -31.06
C VAL A 17 21.12 46.17 -29.72
N GLN A 18 21.13 47.51 -29.67
CA GLN A 18 21.17 48.26 -28.42
C GLN A 18 19.95 47.98 -27.54
N GLN A 19 18.73 47.98 -28.09
CA GLN A 19 17.52 47.66 -27.32
C GLN A 19 17.55 46.26 -26.71
N VAL A 20 18.07 45.26 -27.43
CA VAL A 20 18.24 43.90 -26.90
C VAL A 20 19.31 43.86 -25.81
N VAL A 21 20.41 44.61 -25.98
CA VAL A 21 21.48 44.69 -24.97
C VAL A 21 20.98 45.38 -23.70
N ASP A 22 20.25 46.49 -23.81
CA ASP A 22 19.67 47.21 -22.67
C ASP A 22 18.65 46.34 -21.94
N LEU A 23 17.77 45.65 -22.67
CA LEU A 23 16.82 44.69 -22.09
C LEU A 23 17.54 43.54 -21.33
N VAL A 24 18.60 42.97 -21.91
CA VAL A 24 19.39 41.91 -21.25
C VAL A 24 20.12 42.43 -20.02
N TRP A 25 20.60 43.68 -20.07
CA TRP A 25 21.32 44.30 -18.96
C TRP A 25 20.39 44.67 -17.80
N ASP A 26 19.23 45.23 -18.11
CA ASP A 26 18.21 45.61 -17.13
C ASP A 26 17.58 44.40 -16.46
N ASN A 27 17.54 43.25 -17.15
CA ASN A 27 17.00 41.99 -16.62
C ASN A 27 18.11 40.95 -16.30
N LYS A 28 19.38 41.35 -16.20
CA LYS A 28 20.53 40.41 -16.12
C LYS A 28 20.43 39.44 -14.95
N ASP A 29 19.89 39.88 -13.83
CA ASP A 29 19.79 39.08 -12.60
C ASP A 29 18.65 38.06 -12.74
N ASP A 30 17.53 38.44 -13.37
CA ASP A 30 16.43 37.54 -13.72
C ASP A 30 16.82 36.55 -14.81
N LEU A 31 17.64 36.96 -15.79
CA LEU A 31 18.24 36.06 -16.78
C LEU A 31 19.25 35.10 -16.14
N ALA A 32 20.07 35.54 -15.21
CA ALA A 32 21.01 34.69 -14.49
C ALA A 32 20.27 33.68 -13.59
N ASN A 33 19.22 34.13 -12.88
CA ASN A 33 18.38 33.29 -12.04
C ASN A 33 17.59 32.27 -12.87
N SER A 34 17.02 32.67 -14.00
CA SER A 34 16.32 31.76 -14.91
C SER A 34 17.27 30.79 -15.62
N ALA A 35 18.48 31.21 -16.00
CA ALA A 35 19.50 30.32 -16.55
C ALA A 35 20.02 29.32 -15.51
N LYS A 36 20.14 29.73 -14.24
CA LYS A 36 20.46 28.83 -13.13
C LYS A 36 19.33 27.83 -12.89
N LEU A 37 18.09 28.31 -12.82
CA LEU A 37 16.90 27.47 -12.68
C LEU A 37 16.77 26.47 -13.83
N ALA A 38 16.99 26.89 -15.08
CA ALA A 38 16.96 26.03 -16.25
C ALA A 38 18.03 24.92 -16.20
N LYS A 39 19.17 25.15 -15.52
CA LYS A 39 20.18 24.11 -15.28
C LYS A 39 19.81 23.16 -14.15
N GLU A 40 19.13 23.65 -13.11
CA GLU A 40 18.76 22.85 -11.92
C GLU A 40 17.47 22.04 -12.12
N ILE A 41 16.52 22.52 -12.93
CA ILE A 41 15.24 21.84 -13.21
C ILE A 41 15.44 20.41 -13.71
N PRO A 42 16.29 20.12 -14.71
CA PRO A 42 16.49 18.76 -15.19
C PRO A 42 16.99 17.80 -14.11
N ASP A 43 17.91 18.24 -13.26
CA ASP A 43 18.43 17.41 -12.16
C ASP A 43 17.38 17.20 -11.08
N PHE A 44 16.63 18.24 -10.71
CA PHE A 44 15.50 18.12 -9.79
C PHE A 44 14.46 17.12 -10.29
N ILE A 45 14.08 17.19 -11.57
CA ILE A 45 13.10 16.28 -12.16
C ILE A 45 13.63 14.84 -12.20
N ARG A 46 14.93 14.63 -12.46
CA ARG A 46 15.55 13.30 -12.36
C ARG A 46 15.48 12.75 -10.93
N THR A 47 15.83 13.55 -9.93
CA THR A 47 15.73 13.16 -8.51
C THR A 47 14.30 12.84 -8.12
N LEU A 48 13.34 13.68 -8.52
CA LEU A 48 11.91 13.44 -8.31
C LEU A 48 11.47 12.12 -8.95
N ALA A 49 11.84 11.89 -10.21
CA ALA A 49 11.47 10.67 -10.91
C ALA A 49 12.03 9.41 -10.24
N SER A 50 13.29 9.43 -9.81
CA SER A 50 13.90 8.33 -9.06
C SER A 50 13.16 8.08 -7.74
N GLY A 51 12.85 9.14 -6.99
CA GLY A 51 12.10 9.02 -5.73
C GLY A 51 10.67 8.49 -5.93
N LEU A 52 9.99 8.89 -7.00
CA LEU A 52 8.68 8.36 -7.38
C LEU A 52 8.75 6.87 -7.75
N SER A 53 9.75 6.46 -8.54
CA SER A 53 9.92 5.06 -8.92
C SER A 53 10.23 4.19 -7.69
N GLU A 54 11.11 4.66 -6.79
CA GLU A 54 11.44 3.96 -5.55
C GLU A 54 10.21 3.82 -4.63
N ALA A 55 9.46 4.91 -4.41
CA ALA A 55 8.23 4.87 -3.65
C ALA A 55 7.19 3.92 -4.29
N GLY A 56 7.14 3.89 -5.63
CA GLY A 56 6.28 2.97 -6.38
C GLY A 56 6.63 1.50 -6.11
N ASN A 57 7.92 1.17 -6.14
CA ASN A 57 8.41 -0.19 -5.85
C ASN A 57 8.14 -0.59 -4.40
N GLN A 58 8.31 0.31 -3.44
CA GLN A 58 8.00 0.07 -2.04
C GLN A 58 6.49 -0.17 -1.84
N ALA A 59 5.63 0.63 -2.49
CA ALA A 59 4.18 0.44 -2.44
C ALA A 59 3.77 -0.94 -3.01
N ARG A 60 4.31 -1.33 -4.16
CA ARG A 60 4.07 -2.67 -4.74
C ARG A 60 4.53 -3.79 -3.79
N ALA A 61 5.74 -3.69 -3.24
CA ALA A 61 6.28 -4.68 -2.32
C ALA A 61 5.40 -4.84 -1.06
N ALA A 62 4.91 -3.72 -0.51
CA ALA A 62 3.95 -3.75 0.59
C ALA A 62 2.62 -4.40 0.19
N GLY A 63 2.11 -4.08 -1.01
CA GLY A 63 0.92 -4.73 -1.57
C GLY A 63 1.09 -6.25 -1.68
N LEU A 64 2.21 -6.69 -2.25
CA LEU A 64 2.58 -8.10 -2.41
C LEU A 64 2.73 -8.82 -1.06
N ALA A 65 3.26 -8.17 -0.03
CA ALA A 65 3.31 -8.78 1.30
C ALA A 65 1.92 -9.09 1.87
N LEU A 66 0.91 -8.28 1.52
CA LEU A 66 -0.47 -8.47 1.97
C LEU A 66 -1.20 -9.56 1.17
N ILE A 67 -1.09 -9.55 -0.17
CA ILE A 67 -1.87 -10.43 -1.04
C ILE A 67 -1.09 -11.64 -1.59
N GLY A 68 0.24 -11.58 -1.61
CA GLY A 68 1.11 -12.54 -2.26
C GLY A 68 1.21 -12.29 -3.77
N GLU A 69 2.35 -12.60 -4.39
CA GLU A 69 2.52 -12.54 -5.85
C GLU A 69 1.61 -13.51 -6.59
N ASP A 70 1.28 -14.62 -5.94
CA ASP A 70 0.41 -15.69 -6.42
C ASP A 70 -1.05 -15.55 -5.93
N GLY A 71 -1.36 -14.49 -5.17
CA GLY A 71 -2.64 -14.32 -4.48
C GLY A 71 -2.89 -15.33 -3.35
N LYS A 72 -1.87 -16.11 -2.95
CA LYS A 72 -2.00 -17.27 -2.05
C LYS A 72 -0.98 -17.31 -0.92
N SER A 73 0.06 -16.49 -0.96
CA SER A 73 1.16 -16.49 0.02
C SER A 73 1.18 -15.28 0.97
N GLY A 74 0.29 -14.30 0.74
CA GLY A 74 0.21 -13.07 1.52
C GLY A 74 -0.39 -13.21 2.93
N ALA A 75 -0.39 -12.11 3.67
CA ALA A 75 -1.06 -12.03 4.97
C ALA A 75 -2.56 -12.37 4.90
N THR A 76 -3.24 -11.98 3.82
CA THR A 76 -4.66 -12.31 3.57
C THR A 76 -4.92 -13.82 3.62
N THR A 77 -4.13 -14.62 2.89
CA THR A 77 -4.30 -16.08 2.87
C THR A 77 -3.96 -16.72 4.20
N ARG A 78 -2.97 -16.20 4.93
CA ARG A 78 -2.66 -16.67 6.29
C ARG A 78 -3.84 -16.46 7.23
N LEU A 79 -4.48 -15.29 7.19
CA LEU A 79 -5.68 -15.01 7.97
C LEU A 79 -6.84 -15.94 7.59
N GLY A 80 -7.09 -16.15 6.29
CA GLY A 80 -8.13 -17.09 5.84
C GLY A 80 -7.86 -18.54 6.28
N SER A 81 -6.60 -18.96 6.30
CA SER A 81 -6.20 -20.28 6.81
C SER A 81 -6.42 -20.40 8.32
N SER A 82 -6.11 -19.35 9.07
CA SER A 82 -6.39 -19.28 10.50
C SER A 82 -7.89 -19.32 10.79
N ALA A 83 -8.71 -18.58 10.03
CA ALA A 83 -10.17 -18.62 10.15
C ALA A 83 -10.72 -20.03 9.89
N THR A 84 -10.24 -20.70 8.84
CA THR A 84 -10.62 -22.10 8.52
C THR A 84 -10.26 -23.06 9.66
N THR A 85 -9.08 -22.88 10.24
CA THR A 85 -8.62 -23.68 11.37
C THR A 85 -9.50 -23.46 12.61
N LEU A 86 -9.84 -22.21 12.92
CA LEU A 86 -10.74 -21.88 14.02
C LEU A 86 -12.13 -22.46 13.82
N GLY A 87 -12.68 -22.39 12.60
CA GLY A 87 -13.95 -23.04 12.26
C GLY A 87 -13.91 -24.55 12.52
N SER A 88 -12.85 -25.22 12.09
CA SER A 88 -12.66 -26.67 12.35
C SER A 88 -12.56 -26.99 13.84
N ILE A 89 -11.92 -26.13 14.64
CA ILE A 89 -11.85 -26.27 16.09
C ILE A 89 -13.25 -26.08 16.71
N ALA A 90 -14.01 -25.10 16.25
CA ALA A 90 -15.38 -24.84 16.72
C ALA A 90 -16.31 -26.03 16.43
N ASP A 91 -16.23 -26.63 15.25
CA ASP A 91 -17.02 -27.82 14.90
C ASP A 91 -16.68 -29.02 15.80
N ASN A 92 -15.38 -29.24 16.06
CA ASN A 92 -14.93 -30.27 16.98
C ASN A 92 -15.43 -30.01 18.41
N LEU A 93 -15.36 -28.78 18.90
CA LEU A 93 -15.85 -28.40 20.23
C LEU A 93 -17.38 -28.53 20.34
N THR A 94 -18.13 -28.30 19.26
CA THR A 94 -19.57 -28.57 19.21
C THR A 94 -19.84 -30.06 19.48
N SER A 95 -19.08 -30.94 18.84
CA SER A 95 -19.19 -32.39 19.03
C SER A 95 -18.83 -32.79 20.47
N VAL A 96 -17.76 -32.21 21.03
CA VAL A 96 -17.37 -32.44 22.43
C VAL A 96 -18.45 -31.95 23.39
N ALA A 97 -19.01 -30.75 23.19
CA ALA A 97 -20.07 -30.22 24.04
C ALA A 97 -21.32 -31.10 24.02
N LYS A 98 -21.66 -31.65 22.85
CA LYS A 98 -22.75 -32.63 22.74
C LYS A 98 -22.44 -33.89 23.54
N PHE A 99 -21.26 -34.47 23.36
CA PHE A 99 -20.85 -35.67 24.11
C PHE A 99 -20.90 -35.44 25.63
N VAL A 100 -20.39 -34.30 26.11
CA VAL A 100 -20.41 -33.96 27.55
C VAL A 100 -21.84 -33.77 28.06
N ALA A 101 -22.73 -33.20 27.26
CA ALA A 101 -24.14 -33.06 27.62
C ALA A 101 -24.85 -34.43 27.67
N ASP A 102 -24.65 -35.29 26.67
CA ASP A 102 -25.20 -36.64 26.65
C ASP A 102 -24.70 -37.45 27.87
N ALA A 103 -23.42 -37.30 28.24
CA ALA A 103 -22.86 -37.89 29.46
C ALA A 103 -23.48 -37.32 30.75
N ALA A 104 -23.81 -36.04 30.79
CA ALA A 104 -24.50 -35.43 31.93
C ALA A 104 -25.88 -36.07 32.14
N ASP A 105 -26.64 -36.27 31.04
CA ASP A 105 -27.97 -36.89 31.06
C ASP A 105 -27.90 -38.35 31.54
N ASP A 106 -26.84 -39.09 31.15
CA ASP A 106 -26.63 -40.47 31.62
C ASP A 106 -26.22 -40.53 33.09
N VAL A 107 -25.35 -39.62 33.53
CA VAL A 107 -24.94 -39.51 34.94
C VAL A 107 -26.12 -39.13 35.83
N GLU A 108 -27.06 -38.30 35.35
CA GLU A 108 -28.25 -37.92 36.12
C GLU A 108 -29.16 -39.11 36.46
N LYS A 109 -29.15 -40.17 35.64
CA LYS A 109 -29.93 -41.39 35.88
C LYS A 109 -29.36 -42.26 37.00
N VAL A 110 -28.13 -42.02 37.44
CA VAL A 110 -27.48 -42.78 38.52
C VAL A 110 -27.86 -42.20 39.88
N PRO A 111 -28.29 -43.02 40.87
CA PRO A 111 -28.63 -42.53 42.20
C PRO A 111 -27.48 -41.72 42.82
N MET A 112 -27.84 -40.60 43.46
CA MET A 112 -26.90 -39.66 44.13
C MET A 112 -25.94 -38.89 43.20
N MET A 113 -26.08 -38.99 41.87
CA MET A 113 -25.16 -38.34 40.91
C MET A 113 -25.66 -37.00 40.32
N GLY A 114 -26.74 -36.42 40.86
CA GLY A 114 -27.29 -35.15 40.34
C GLY A 114 -26.34 -33.94 40.44
N GLY A 115 -25.42 -33.93 41.41
CA GLY A 115 -24.37 -32.89 41.51
C GLY A 115 -23.35 -32.96 40.37
N PRO A 116 -22.68 -34.11 40.19
CA PRO A 116 -21.82 -34.36 39.03
C PRO A 116 -22.51 -34.13 37.68
N ALA A 117 -23.76 -34.58 37.51
CA ALA A 117 -24.53 -34.33 36.28
C ALA A 117 -24.66 -32.83 35.98
N LYS A 118 -25.01 -32.01 36.98
CA LYS A 118 -25.06 -30.55 36.83
C LYS A 118 -23.71 -29.93 36.46
N GLN A 119 -22.61 -30.44 37.03
CA GLN A 119 -21.26 -29.94 36.68
C GLN A 119 -20.91 -30.24 35.22
N LEU A 120 -21.23 -31.44 34.74
CA LEU A 120 -21.03 -31.79 33.32
C LEU A 120 -21.92 -30.95 32.40
N GLY A 121 -23.20 -30.76 32.73
CA GLY A 121 -24.09 -29.87 31.98
C GLY A 121 -23.59 -28.43 31.92
N GLY A 122 -23.04 -27.92 33.03
CA GLY A 122 -22.36 -26.63 33.08
C GLY A 122 -21.12 -26.56 32.18
N ALA A 123 -20.27 -27.59 32.21
CA ALA A 123 -19.10 -27.69 31.34
C ALA A 123 -19.50 -27.70 29.85
N ALA A 124 -20.52 -28.48 29.48
CA ALA A 124 -21.06 -28.50 28.12
C ALA A 124 -21.55 -27.12 27.68
N LYS A 125 -22.18 -26.35 28.58
CA LYS A 125 -22.59 -24.97 28.29
C LYS A 125 -21.38 -24.06 28.04
N THR A 126 -20.37 -24.09 28.89
CA THR A 126 -19.14 -23.29 28.71
C THR A 126 -18.40 -23.63 27.43
N ILE A 127 -18.36 -24.92 27.03
CA ILE A 127 -17.77 -25.32 25.75
C ILE A 127 -18.55 -24.72 24.58
N ARG A 128 -19.90 -24.68 24.64
CA ARG A 128 -20.72 -24.04 23.60
C ARG A 128 -20.48 -22.53 23.52
N GLU A 129 -20.36 -21.85 24.65
CA GLU A 129 -20.04 -20.41 24.69
C GLU A 129 -18.65 -20.15 24.06
N THR A 130 -17.66 -20.97 24.40
CA THR A 130 -16.31 -20.91 23.79
C THR A 130 -16.37 -21.14 22.28
N THR A 131 -17.15 -22.13 21.85
CA THR A 131 -17.37 -22.45 20.43
C THR A 131 -17.94 -21.25 19.67
N SER A 132 -18.96 -20.60 20.24
CA SER A 132 -19.54 -19.39 19.65
C SER A 132 -18.52 -18.26 19.55
N GLY A 133 -17.66 -18.08 20.56
CA GLY A 133 -16.58 -17.09 20.54
C GLY A 133 -15.54 -17.36 19.44
N LEU A 134 -15.18 -18.63 19.23
CA LEU A 134 -14.26 -19.02 18.16
C LEU A 134 -14.87 -18.83 16.77
N GLY A 135 -16.17 -19.07 16.61
CA GLY A 135 -16.90 -18.76 15.38
C GLY A 135 -16.84 -17.27 15.05
N GLY A 136 -17.16 -16.41 16.02
CA GLY A 136 -17.03 -14.95 15.84
C GLY A 136 -15.61 -14.50 15.50
N LEU A 137 -14.59 -15.08 16.16
CA LEU A 137 -13.20 -14.78 15.84
C LEU A 137 -12.82 -15.23 14.41
N ALA A 138 -13.33 -16.38 13.95
CA ALA A 138 -13.09 -16.82 12.58
C ALA A 138 -13.69 -15.84 11.56
N ASP A 139 -14.91 -15.37 11.80
CA ASP A 139 -15.58 -14.37 10.96
C ASP A 139 -14.79 -13.04 10.93
N ASP A 140 -14.31 -12.58 12.10
CA ASP A 140 -13.48 -11.37 12.19
C ASP A 140 -12.18 -11.51 11.38
N LEU A 141 -11.53 -12.67 11.42
CA LEU A 141 -10.33 -12.93 10.62
C LEU A 141 -10.60 -12.93 9.11
N VAL A 142 -11.76 -13.42 8.68
CA VAL A 142 -12.20 -13.31 7.27
C VAL A 142 -12.38 -11.85 6.88
N GLY A 143 -13.08 -11.06 7.70
CA GLY A 143 -13.25 -9.62 7.46
C GLY A 143 -11.92 -8.86 7.40
N LEU A 144 -10.98 -9.18 8.28
CA LEU A 144 -9.62 -8.61 8.24
C LEU A 144 -8.87 -9.02 6.97
N ALA A 145 -8.99 -10.26 6.52
CA ALA A 145 -8.38 -10.71 5.26
C ALA A 145 -8.91 -9.92 4.05
N GLU A 146 -10.21 -9.65 4.00
CA GLU A 146 -10.82 -8.83 2.94
C GLU A 146 -10.31 -7.39 2.96
N ILE A 147 -10.24 -6.77 4.14
CA ILE A 147 -9.69 -5.40 4.31
C ILE A 147 -8.24 -5.36 3.81
N LEU A 148 -7.40 -6.29 4.25
CA LEU A 148 -6.00 -6.35 3.81
C LEU A 148 -5.88 -6.63 2.31
N GLY A 149 -6.80 -7.39 1.73
CA GLY A 149 -6.89 -7.60 0.28
C GLY A 149 -7.12 -6.29 -0.47
N ASN A 150 -8.08 -5.49 0.00
CA ASN A 150 -8.36 -4.17 -0.56
C ASN A 150 -7.18 -3.20 -0.41
N VAL A 151 -6.52 -3.19 0.76
CA VAL A 151 -5.32 -2.38 0.99
C VAL A 151 -4.19 -2.81 0.06
N GLY A 152 -3.93 -4.10 -0.07
CA GLY A 152 -2.88 -4.61 -0.96
C GLY A 152 -3.12 -4.25 -2.43
N ALA A 153 -4.35 -4.37 -2.91
CA ALA A 153 -4.73 -3.95 -4.25
C ALA A 153 -4.57 -2.43 -4.47
N ALA A 154 -4.94 -1.62 -3.47
CA ALA A 154 -4.76 -0.17 -3.53
C ALA A 154 -3.28 0.24 -3.58
N LEU A 155 -2.43 -0.43 -2.80
CA LEU A 155 -0.98 -0.23 -2.82
C LEU A 155 -0.35 -0.61 -4.16
N GLY A 156 -0.81 -1.69 -4.80
CA GLY A 156 -0.40 -2.04 -6.16
C GLY A 156 -0.72 -0.92 -7.16
N LYS A 157 -1.96 -0.41 -7.16
CA LYS A 157 -2.39 0.70 -8.02
C LYS A 157 -1.62 1.99 -7.75
N LEU A 158 -1.33 2.28 -6.47
CA LEU A 158 -0.50 3.42 -6.08
C LEU A 158 0.91 3.27 -6.66
N GLY A 159 1.50 2.08 -6.55
CA GLY A 159 2.79 1.75 -7.12
C GLY A 159 2.87 2.03 -8.61
N ASP A 160 1.88 1.56 -9.38
CA ASP A 160 1.80 1.78 -10.83
C ASP A 160 1.62 3.25 -11.21
N SER A 161 0.87 4.00 -10.40
CA SER A 161 0.63 5.43 -10.61
C SER A 161 1.91 6.25 -10.36
N LEU A 162 2.68 5.89 -9.33
CA LEU A 162 3.96 6.53 -9.01
C LEU A 162 5.00 6.25 -10.10
N ASP A 163 5.07 5.02 -10.59
CA ASP A 163 6.00 4.61 -11.64
C ASP A 163 5.66 5.25 -13.00
N THR A 164 4.36 5.40 -13.30
CA THR A 164 3.87 6.18 -14.44
C THR A 164 4.30 7.65 -14.32
N SER A 165 4.22 8.22 -13.12
CA SER A 165 4.62 9.60 -12.87
C SER A 165 6.14 9.78 -13.00
N ALA A 166 6.93 8.83 -12.51
CA ALA A 166 8.37 8.77 -12.71
C ALA A 166 8.74 8.72 -14.20
N SER A 167 8.08 7.85 -14.96
CA SER A 167 8.29 7.70 -16.40
C SER A 167 7.97 8.99 -17.17
N LYS A 168 6.88 9.68 -16.82
CA LYS A 168 6.51 10.99 -17.40
C LYS A 168 7.56 12.06 -17.07
N ALA A 169 8.02 12.12 -15.82
CA ALA A 169 9.06 13.05 -15.39
C ALA A 169 10.37 12.81 -16.15
N GLN A 170 10.79 11.55 -16.34
CA GLN A 170 11.95 11.20 -17.15
C GLN A 170 11.77 11.58 -18.63
N GLY A 171 10.59 11.31 -19.20
CA GLY A 171 10.26 11.67 -20.58
C GLY A 171 10.32 13.18 -20.84
N PHE A 172 9.88 13.99 -19.88
CA PHE A 172 9.98 15.46 -19.96
C PHE A 172 11.45 15.91 -20.07
N VAL A 173 12.34 15.32 -19.26
CA VAL A 173 13.78 15.64 -19.32
C VAL A 173 14.42 15.12 -20.62
N ALA A 174 14.02 13.96 -21.11
CA ALA A 174 14.58 13.34 -22.31
C ALA A 174 14.20 14.06 -23.61
N THR A 175 13.05 14.72 -23.64
CA THR A 175 12.54 15.45 -24.83
C THR A 175 12.97 16.91 -24.88
N GLY A 176 13.75 17.38 -23.91
CA GLY A 176 14.33 18.72 -23.90
C GLY A 176 13.31 19.83 -23.69
N GLY A 177 12.49 19.70 -22.64
CA GLY A 177 11.66 20.80 -22.14
C GLY A 177 12.43 22.10 -21.93
#